data_AF-A0AA43CTZ6-F1
#
_entry.id   AF-A0AA43CTZ6-F1
#
_cell.length_a   1.000
_cell.length_b   1.000
_cell.length_c   1.000
_cell.angle_alpha   90.00
_cell.angle_beta   90.00
_cell.angle_gamma   90.00
#
_symmetry.space_group_name_H-M   'P 1'
#
loop_
_entity.id
_entity.type
_entity.pdbx_description
1 polymer ?
#
loop_
_entity_poly.entity_id
_entity_poly.type
_entity_poly.pdbx_seq_one_letter_code
_entity_poly.pdbx_strand_id
1 'polypeptide(L)' 'MTRKSAAVLGSCIAITALLTLTGPLVAEYDLKRTISLAQGQAVLAEKMSKELVLVALEVDTERNLKNLESSRTLF' A
#
# COMPACT_ATOMS: atom_id res chain seq x y z
N MET A 1 43.64 -25.63 -16.55
CA MET A 1 42.93 -24.49 -17.20
C MET A 1 41.84 -23.88 -16.28
N THR A 2 42.13 -23.64 -14.99
CA THR A 2 41.08 -23.34 -13.98
C THR A 2 41.18 -21.96 -13.31
N ARG A 3 42.12 -21.09 -13.72
CA ARG A 3 42.32 -19.78 -13.06
C ARG A 3 41.29 -18.69 -13.43
N LYS A 4 40.52 -18.84 -14.52
CA LYS A 4 39.53 -17.84 -14.96
C LYS A 4 38.21 -17.87 -14.16
N SER A 5 37.81 -19.03 -13.62
CA SER A 5 36.53 -19.16 -12.90
C SER A 5 36.51 -18.47 -11.53
N ALA A 6 37.65 -18.29 -10.87
CA ALA A 6 37.71 -17.60 -9.58
C ALA A 6 37.54 -16.08 -9.70
N ALA A 7 37.99 -15.48 -10.82
CA ALA A 7 37.89 -14.04 -11.06
C ALA A 7 36.45 -13.58 -11.38
N VAL A 8 35.69 -14.41 -12.10
CA VAL A 8 34.27 -14.12 -12.42
C VAL A 8 33.41 -14.20 -11.16
N LEU A 9 33.68 -15.16 -10.28
CA LEU A 9 32.95 -15.30 -9.01
C LEU A 9 33.20 -14.12 -8.05
N GLY A 10 34.45 -13.64 -7.98
CA GLY A 10 34.80 -12.45 -7.19
C GLY A 10 34.19 -11.16 -7.73
N SER A 11 34.13 -11.02 -9.07
CA SER A 11 33.49 -9.86 -9.73
C SER A 11 31.98 -9.82 -9.50
N CYS A 12 31.29 -10.96 -9.47
CA CYS A 12 29.84 -11.01 -9.20
C CYS A 12 29.50 -10.63 -7.76
N ILE A 13 30.33 -11.00 -6.77
CA ILE A 13 30.09 -10.64 -5.36
C ILE A 13 30.27 -9.14 -5.14
N ALA A 14 31.27 -8.53 -5.78
CA ALA A 14 31.49 -7.09 -5.68
C ALA A 14 30.36 -6.25 -6.33
N ILE A 15 29.81 -6.71 -7.47
CA ILE A 15 28.70 -6.03 -8.15
C ILE A 15 27.39 -6.20 -7.36
N THR A 16 27.18 -7.36 -6.74
CA THR A 16 25.98 -7.64 -5.93
C THR A 16 26.00 -6.85 -4.61
N ALA A 17 27.16 -6.66 -3.99
CA ALA A 17 27.32 -5.85 -2.78
C ALA A 17 27.21 -4.33 -3.03
N LEU A 18 27.54 -3.86 -4.24
CA LEU A 18 27.48 -2.45 -4.60
C LEU A 18 26.03 -1.98 -4.91
N LEU A 19 25.16 -2.88 -5.38
CA LEU A 19 23.74 -2.57 -5.62
C LEU A 19 22.88 -2.52 -4.34
N THR A 20 23.32 -3.13 -3.23
CA THR A 20 22.52 -3.21 -2.00
C THR A 20 22.79 -2.09 -1.00
N LEU A 21 23.85 -1.30 -1.17
CA LEU A 21 24.26 -0.29 -0.18
C LEU A 21 23.65 1.10 -0.41
N THR A 22 22.95 1.33 -1.51
CA THR A 22 22.36 2.64 -1.86
C THR A 22 20.86 2.57 -2.18
N GLY A 23 20.03 2.47 -1.13
CA GLY A 23 18.61 2.88 -1.15
C GLY A 23 17.69 2.06 -0.22
N PRO A 24 16.53 2.58 0.26
CA PRO A 24 15.98 3.94 0.17
C PRO A 24 15.41 4.42 1.53
N LEU A 25 16.26 4.91 2.44
CA LEU A 25 15.83 5.23 3.82
C LEU A 25 14.90 6.46 3.89
N VAL A 26 14.96 7.34 2.89
CA VAL A 26 14.13 8.57 2.80
C VAL A 26 12.76 8.28 2.17
N ALA A 27 12.66 7.28 1.29
CA ALA A 27 11.39 6.94 0.62
C ALA A 27 10.45 6.11 1.53
N GLU A 28 10.99 5.38 2.52
CA GLU A 28 10.18 4.50 3.37
C GLU A 28 9.13 5.23 4.21
N TYR A 29 9.42 6.45 4.70
CA TYR A 29 8.49 7.17 5.58
C TYR A 29 7.26 7.66 4.81
N ASP A 30 7.46 8.34 3.69
CA ASP A 30 6.36 8.78 2.82
C ASP A 30 5.61 7.60 2.21
N LEU A 31 6.30 6.50 1.92
CA LEU A 31 5.67 5.28 1.43
C LEU A 31 4.77 4.64 2.50
N LYS A 32 5.24 4.49 3.75
CA LYS A 32 4.43 3.95 4.86
C LYS A 32 3.19 4.80 5.11
N ARG A 33 3.33 6.13 5.09
CA ARG A 33 2.21 7.06 5.23
C ARG A 33 1.21 6.91 4.09
N THR A 34 1.68 6.89 2.85
CA THR A 34 0.85 6.73 1.65
C THR A 34 0.10 5.39 1.67
N ILE A 35 0.77 4.31 2.06
CA ILE A 35 0.15 2.98 2.18
C ILE A 35 -0.94 2.97 3.25
N SER A 36 -0.69 3.54 4.43
CA SER A 36 -1.68 3.58 5.50
C SER A 36 -2.92 4.38 5.11
N LEU A 37 -2.74 5.51 4.42
CA LEU A 37 -3.85 6.29 3.88
C LEU A 37 -4.63 5.49 2.83
N ALA A 38 -3.95 4.84 1.89
CA ALA A 38 -4.59 4.01 0.88
C ALA A 38 -5.41 2.86 1.49
N GLN A 39 -4.87 2.19 2.52
CA GLN A 39 -5.58 1.14 3.25
C GLN A 39 -6.83 1.69 3.96
N GLY A 40 -6.73 2.87 4.60
CA GLY A 40 -7.88 3.53 5.21
C GLY A 40 -8.98 3.86 4.20
N GLN A 41 -8.60 4.37 3.02
CA GLN A 41 -9.54 4.68 1.94
C GLN A 41 -10.22 3.42 1.37
N ALA A 42 -9.51 2.29 1.29
CA ALA A 42 -10.11 1.01 0.87
C ALA A 42 -11.17 0.50 1.86
N VAL A 43 -10.87 0.56 3.16
CA VAL A 43 -11.83 0.19 4.22
C VAL A 43 -13.04 1.12 4.21
N LEU A 44 -12.82 2.42 4.00
CA LEU A 44 -13.90 3.40 3.92
C LEU A 44 -14.81 3.13 2.70
N ALA A 45 -14.24 2.82 1.54
CA ALA A 45 -15.00 2.45 0.35
C ALA A 45 -15.87 1.20 0.56
N GLU A 46 -15.33 0.18 1.24
CA GLU A 46 -16.10 -1.02 1.60
C GLU A 46 -17.26 -0.68 2.56
N LYS A 47 -17.01 0.16 3.56
CA LYS A 47 -18.04 0.62 4.50
C LYS A 47 -19.18 1.34 3.78
N MET A 48 -18.85 2.30 2.91
CA MET A 48 -19.87 3.02 2.13
C MET A 48 -20.66 2.08 1.20
N SER A 49 -19.99 1.10 0.59
CA SER A 49 -20.66 0.08 -0.24
C SER A 49 -21.69 -0.72 0.56
N LYS A 50 -21.34 -1.14 1.79
CA LYS A 50 -22.27 -1.83 2.69
C LYS A 50 -23.44 -0.93 3.09
N GLU A 51 -23.17 0.31 3.47
CA GLU A 51 -24.21 1.27 3.87
C GLU A 51 -25.19 1.56 2.73
N LEU A 52 -24.69 1.66 1.48
CA LEU A 52 -25.53 1.81 0.29
C LEU A 52 -26.44 0.59 0.07
N VAL A 53 -25.91 -0.63 0.23
CA VAL A 53 -26.71 -1.86 0.14
C VAL A 53 -27.77 -1.92 1.23
N LEU A 54 -27.43 -1.52 2.46
CA LEU A 54 -28.40 -1.48 3.56
C LEU A 54 -29.53 -0.47 3.32
N VAL A 55 -29.21 0.69 2.73
CA VAL A 55 -30.22 1.67 2.26
C VAL A 55 -31.11 1.06 1.18
N ALA A 56 -30.55 0.33 0.22
CA ALA A 56 -31.32 -0.32 -0.84
C ALA A 56 -32.24 -1.45 -0.33
N LEU A 57 -31.87 -2.09 0.79
CA LEU A 57 -32.68 -3.09 1.48
C LEU A 57 -33.66 -2.49 2.49
N GLU A 58 -33.75 -1.15 2.57
CA GLU A 58 -34.61 -0.42 3.51
C GLU A 58 -34.32 -0.72 5.00
N VAL A 59 -33.09 -1.15 5.31
CA VAL A 59 -32.64 -1.43 6.68
C VAL A 59 -31.91 -0.22 7.24
N ASP A 60 -32.42 0.35 8.33
CA ASP A 60 -31.82 1.49 9.05
C ASP A 60 -31.45 2.66 8.10
N THR A 61 -32.31 2.94 7.12
CA THR A 61 -32.05 3.83 5.98
C THR A 61 -31.57 5.22 6.38
N GLU A 62 -32.24 5.88 7.34
CA GLU A 62 -31.86 7.22 7.80
C GLU A 62 -30.45 7.25 8.41
N ARG A 63 -30.11 6.24 9.21
CA ARG A 63 -28.79 6.13 9.84
C ARG A 63 -27.71 5.92 8.78
N ASN A 64 -27.95 5.01 7.85
CA ASN A 64 -26.98 4.68 6.79
C ASN A 64 -26.81 5.84 5.79
N LEU A 65 -27.87 6.60 5.48
CA LEU A 65 -27.77 7.83 4.69
C LEU A 65 -26.92 8.89 5.37
N LYS A 66 -27.15 9.15 6.67
CA LYS A 66 -26.36 10.10 7.46
C LYS A 66 -24.89 9.70 7.54
N ASN A 67 -24.60 8.40 7.64
CA ASN A 67 -23.24 7.89 7.63
C ASN A 67 -22.57 8.05 6.25
N LEU A 68 -23.31 7.84 5.15
CA LEU A 68 -22.84 8.09 3.79
C LEU A 68 -22.48 9.57 3.60
N GLU A 69 -23.35 10.48 4.04
CA GLU A 69 -23.11 11.93 3.98
C GLU A 69 -21.87 12.35 4.78
N SER A 70 -21.64 11.70 5.92
CA SER A 70 -20.46 11.94 6.75
C SER A 70 -19.19 11.36 6.13
N SER A 71 -19.30 10.23 5.42
CA SER A 71 -18.16 9.55 4.80
C SER A 71 -17.71 10.25 3.51
N ARG A 72 -18.63 10.90 2.79
CA ARG A 72 -18.31 11.65 1.56
C ARG A 72 -17.35 12.82 1.79
N THR A 73 -17.26 13.36 3.01
CA THR A 73 -16.39 14.50 3.33
C THR A 73 -14.94 14.07 3.60
N LEU A 74 -14.68 12.75 3.69
CA LEU A 74 -13.37 12.16 3.91
C LEU A 74 -12.68 11.75 2.58
N PHE A 75 -13.38 11.93 1.46
CA PHE A 75 -12.88 11.83 0.08
C PHE A 75 -12.61 13.23 -0.47
#